data_AF-A0A966PTD8-F1
#
_entry.id   AF-A0A966PTD8-F1
#
_cell.length_a   1.000
_cell.length_b   1.000
_cell.length_c   1.000
_cell.angle_alpha   90.00
_cell.angle_beta   90.00
_cell.angle_gamma   90.00
#
_symmetry.space_group_name_H-M   'P 1'
#
loop_
_entity.id
_entity.type
_entity.pdbx_description
1 polymer ?
#
loop_
_entity_poly.entity_id
_entity_poly.type
_entity_poly.pdbx_seq_one_letter_code
_entity_poly.pdbx_strand_id
1 'polypeptide(L)' 'MGSERGSVELVNVTKRYGDVIAVDSLNLEIKSGEFLSLLGPSGCGKTTTLR' A
#
# COMPACT_ATOMS: atom_id res chain seq x y z
N MET A 1 -26.55 -9.20 12.46
CA MET A 1 -25.78 -8.84 11.25
C MET A 1 -24.43 -8.36 11.71
N GLY A 2 -23.38 -9.17 11.57
CA GLY A 2 -22.03 -8.77 11.97
C GLY A 2 -21.59 -7.56 11.15
N SER A 3 -21.01 -6.55 11.79
CA SER A 3 -20.42 -5.41 11.09
C SER A 3 -19.35 -5.96 10.14
N GLU A 4 -19.52 -5.78 8.83
CA GLU A 4 -18.42 -5.96 7.90
C GLU A 4 -17.31 -5.02 8.36
N ARG A 5 -16.22 -5.60 8.86
CA ARG A 5 -15.00 -4.86 9.12
C ARG A 5 -14.49 -4.39 7.75
N GLY A 6 -14.12 -3.12 7.65
CA GLY A 6 -13.67 -2.55 6.37
C GLY A 6 -12.44 -3.27 5.81
N SER A 7 -12.36 -3.35 4.49
CA SER A 7 -11.15 -3.70 3.73
C SER A 7 -10.41 -2.42 3.30
N VAL A 8 -9.12 -2.56 2.98
CA VAL A 8 -8.31 -1.49 2.38
C VAL A 8 -7.93 -1.92 0.97
N GLU A 9 -8.11 -1.02 0.01
CA GLU A 9 -7.72 -1.25 -1.38
C GLU A 9 -6.90 -0.06 -1.90
N LEU A 10 -5.72 -0.35 -2.46
CA LEU A 10 -4.93 0.56 -3.27
C LEU A 10 -5.09 0.13 -4.72
N VAL A 11 -5.60 1.02 -5.57
CA VAL A 11 -5.81 0.76 -6.99
C VAL A 11 -4.93 1.69 -7.82
N ASN A 12 -3.97 1.12 -8.55
CA ASN A 12 -3.04 1.81 -9.43
C ASN A 12 -2.39 3.06 -8.80
N VAL A 13 -1.97 2.96 -7.54
CA VAL A 13 -1.40 4.09 -6.80
C VAL A 13 0.02 4.36 -7.25
N THR A 14 0.28 5.60 -7.69
CA THR A 14 1.62 6.09 -8.01
C THR A 14 1.97 7.28 -7.13
N LYS A 15 3.14 7.23 -6.50
CA LYS A 15 3.67 8.32 -5.67
C LYS A 15 5.02 8.77 -6.20
N ARG A 16 5.13 10.08 -6.44
CA ARG A 16 6.34 10.76 -6.91
C ARG A 16 6.84 11.76 -5.87
N TYR A 17 8.16 11.89 -5.79
CA TYR A 17 8.86 12.94 -5.06
C TYR A 17 9.82 13.63 -6.02
N GLY A 18 9.41 14.79 -6.54
CA GLY A 18 10.09 15.40 -7.69
C GLY A 18 10.12 14.42 -8.87
N ASP A 19 11.31 14.19 -9.41
CA ASP A 19 11.53 13.29 -10.56
C ASP A 19 11.59 11.80 -10.17
N VAL A 20 11.60 11.48 -8.87
CA VAL A 20 11.69 10.09 -8.40
C VAL A 20 10.30 9.49 -8.26
N ILE A 21 10.07 8.34 -8.92
CA ILE A 21 8.88 7.50 -8.71
C ILE A 21 9.18 6.56 -7.54
N ALA A 22 8.59 6.84 -6.38
CA ALA A 22 8.80 6.04 -5.16
C ALA A 22 7.83 4.86 -5.06
N VAL A 23 6.65 4.98 -5.67
CA VAL A 23 5.67 3.90 -5.86
C VAL A 23 5.13 4.06 -7.27
N ASP A 24 5.11 2.99 -8.06
CA ASP A 24 4.61 2.99 -9.43
C ASP A 24 3.48 1.97 -9.58
N SER A 25 2.27 2.45 -9.85
CA SER A 25 1.11 1.65 -10.23
C SER A 25 0.82 0.49 -9.27
N LEU A 26 0.92 0.75 -7.96
CA LEU A 26 0.72 -0.26 -6.92
C LEU A 26 -0.75 -0.65 -6.81
N ASN A 27 -1.00 -1.95 -6.86
CA ASN A 27 -2.28 -2.57 -6.56
C ASN A 27 -2.13 -3.45 -5.32
N LEU A 28 -2.94 -3.22 -4.29
CA LEU A 28 -2.88 -3.95 -3.03
C LEU A 28 -4.26 -4.03 -2.40
N GLU A 29 -4.71 -5.23 -2.07
CA GLU A 29 -5.93 -5.48 -1.31
C GLU A 29 -5.55 -6.05 0.07
N ILE A 30 -6.14 -5.51 1.12
CA ILE A 30 -6.02 -6.01 2.49
C ILE A 30 -7.42 -6.27 3.00
N LYS A 31 -7.73 -7.54 3.26
CA LYS A 31 -9.05 -7.95 3.74
C LYS A 31 -9.18 -7.65 5.21
N SER A 32 -10.43 -7.59 5.67
CA SER A 32 -10.70 -7.40 7.09
C SER A 32 -9.99 -8.45 7.95
N GLY A 33 -9.25 -7.98 8.94
CA GLY A 33 -8.57 -8.85 9.91
C GLY A 33 -7.24 -9.41 9.41
N GLU A 34 -6.81 -9.07 8.19
CA GLU A 34 -5.48 -9.42 7.71
C GLU A 34 -4.42 -8.50 8.30
N PHE A 35 -3.26 -9.08 8.59
CA PHE A 35 -2.07 -8.35 9.00
C PHE A 35 -1.05 -8.40 7.86
N LEU A 36 -0.68 -7.23 7.34
CA LEU A 36 0.29 -7.09 6.26
C LEU A 36 1.61 -6.52 6.79
N SER A 37 2.73 -7.05 6.29
CA SER A 37 4.06 -6.45 6.44
C SER A 37 4.70 -6.22 5.08
N LEU A 38 5.30 -5.05 4.88
CA LEU A 38 6.05 -4.71 3.67
C LEU A 38 7.54 -4.94 3.91
N LEU A 39 8.15 -5.80 3.09
CA LEU A 39 9.56 -6.17 3.18
C LEU A 39 10.30 -5.81 1.88
N GLY A 40 11.58 -5.45 2.01
CA GLY A 40 12.44 -5.16 0.86
C GLY A 40 13.60 -4.22 1.20
N PRO A 41 14.56 -4.03 0.27
CA PRO A 41 15.72 -3.16 0.47
C PRO A 41 15.37 -1.71 0.81
N SER A 42 16.33 -0.95 1.33
CA SER A 42 16.16 0.49 1.54
C SER A 42 15.80 1.20 0.24
N GLY A 43 14.83 2.13 0.29
CA GLY A 43 14.39 2.89 -0.88
C GLY A 43 13.32 2.24 -1.76
N CYS A 44 12.89 1.00 -1.48
CA CYS A 44 11.89 0.30 -2.32
C CYS A 44 10.42 0.74 -2.13
N GLY A 45 10.16 1.92 -1.53
CA GLY A 45 8.80 2.47 -1.44
C GLY A 45 7.96 2.05 -0.23
N LYS A 46 8.40 1.16 0.67
CA LYS A 46 7.61 0.67 1.82
C LYS A 46 6.93 1.77 2.64
N THR A 47 7.73 2.71 3.14
CA THR A 47 7.20 3.81 3.97
C THR A 47 6.35 4.78 3.15
N THR A 48 6.63 4.89 1.86
CA THR A 48 5.82 5.68 0.92
C THR A 48 4.45 5.03 0.68
N THR A 49 4.37 3.70 0.65
CA THR A 49 3.11 2.96 0.54
C THR A 49 2.24 3.05 1.80
N LEU A 50 2.85 3.17 2.98
CA LEU A 50 2.14 3.23 4.28
C LEU A 50 1.72 4.64 4.73
N ARG A 51 2.07 5.69 3.98
CA ARG A 51 1.80 7.09 4.32
C ARG A 51 0.89 7.73 3.29
#